data_AF-A0A5J4RPT2-F1
#
_entry.id   AF-A0A5J4RPT2-F1
#
_cell.length_a   1.000
_cell.length_b   1.000
_cell.length_c   1.000
_cell.angle_alpha   90.00
_cell.angle_beta   90.00
_cell.angle_gamma   90.00
#
_symmetry.space_group_name_H-M   'P 1'
#
loop_
_entity.id
_entity.type
_entity.pdbx_description
1 polymer ?
#
loop_
_entity_poly.entity_id
_entity_poly.type
_entity_poly.pdbx_seq_one_letter_code
_entity_poly.pdbx_strand_id
1 'polypeptide(L)'
;ISKDYNNFELRSALLDKDVLKANKIIKYFEENPKSNPLQMTLSLLFSFFSNLMLAYYAPEKSEQGIANMLGLRSTWQAREYVIAMRKYSGIKTMQIISEIRAADAKSKGIGNYSMNDGDILRELIFKILH
;
A
#
# COMPACT_ATOMS: atom_id res chain seq x y z
N ILE A 1 25.49 -0.27 -2.52
CA ILE A 1 24.50 -1.33 -2.21
C ILE A 1 23.35 -1.16 -3.19
N SER A 2 23.38 -1.97 -4.25
CA SER A 2 22.47 -1.98 -5.41
C SER A 2 21.27 -2.88 -5.10
N LYS A 3 20.34 -2.43 -4.26
CA LYS A 3 19.08 -3.15 -4.09
C LYS A 3 18.04 -2.42 -4.93
N ASP A 4 17.59 -3.06 -6.00
CA ASP A 4 16.46 -2.58 -6.79
C ASP A 4 15.19 -2.76 -5.94
N TYR A 5 14.66 -1.65 -5.44
CA TYR A 5 13.40 -1.69 -4.73
C TYR A 5 12.25 -1.89 -5.72
N ASN A 6 11.21 -2.56 -5.27
CA ASN A 6 10.00 -2.83 -6.04
C ASN A 6 8.75 -2.56 -5.17
N ASN A 7 7.56 -2.69 -5.76
CA ASN A 7 6.29 -2.42 -5.08
C ASN A 7 6.00 -3.36 -3.88
N PHE A 8 6.52 -4.59 -3.88
CA PHE A 8 6.41 -5.49 -2.75
C PHE A 8 7.26 -5.03 -1.57
N GLU A 9 8.47 -4.51 -1.83
CA GLU A 9 9.32 -3.94 -0.77
C GLU A 9 8.71 -2.68 -0.16
N LEU A 10 8.08 -1.84 -1.00
CA LEU A 10 7.35 -0.67 -0.53
C LEU A 10 6.20 -1.09 0.37
N ARG A 11 5.37 -2.03 -0.09
CA ARG A 11 4.26 -2.57 0.70
C ARG A 11 4.75 -3.15 2.03
N SER A 12 5.79 -3.98 2.01
CA SER A 12 6.40 -4.52 3.24
C SER A 12 6.87 -3.41 4.18
N ALA A 13 7.55 -2.36 3.69
CA ALA A 13 7.97 -1.24 4.52
C ALA A 13 6.78 -0.52 5.17
N LEU A 14 5.67 -0.33 4.43
CA LEU A 14 4.43 0.23 4.98
C LEU A 14 3.80 -0.70 6.02
N LEU A 15 3.76 -2.00 5.76
CA LEU A 15 3.28 -2.98 6.74
C LEU A 15 4.12 -2.99 8.00
N ASP A 16 5.42 -2.75 7.88
CA ASP A 16 6.32 -2.66 9.03
C ASP A 16 6.35 -1.30 9.69
N LYS A 17 5.65 -0.31 9.12
CA LYS A 17 5.77 1.11 9.49
C LYS A 17 7.24 1.56 9.54
N ASP A 18 8.08 0.97 8.67
CA ASP A 18 9.48 1.32 8.53
C ASP A 18 9.58 2.60 7.69
N VAL A 19 9.46 3.73 8.38
CA VAL A 19 9.47 5.08 7.78
C VAL A 19 10.77 5.32 7.01
N LEU A 20 11.90 4.85 7.52
CA LEU A 20 13.21 5.07 6.90
C LEU A 20 13.32 4.28 5.60
N LYS A 21 12.95 2.99 5.61
CA LYS A 21 12.93 2.14 4.42
C LYS A 21 11.91 2.63 3.39
N ALA A 22 10.71 3.02 3.81
CA ALA A 22 9.68 3.56 2.91
C ALA A 22 10.20 4.80 2.16
N ASN A 23 10.80 5.76 2.87
CA ASN A 23 11.37 6.96 2.23
C ASN A 23 12.53 6.65 1.28
N LYS A 24 13.39 5.67 1.60
CA LYS A 24 14.44 5.19 0.68
C LYS A 24 13.86 4.62 -0.60
N ILE A 25 12.75 3.87 -0.51
CA ILE A 25 12.09 3.26 -1.67
C ILE A 25 11.43 4.32 -2.55
N ILE A 26 10.73 5.29 -1.95
CA ILE A 26 10.11 6.40 -2.69
C ILE A 26 11.17 7.17 -3.47
N LYS A 27 12.28 7.53 -2.82
CA LYS A 27 13.39 8.21 -3.50
C LYS A 27 13.92 7.41 -4.70
N TYR A 28 14.07 6.08 -4.54
CA TYR A 28 14.47 5.21 -5.64
C TYR A 28 13.43 5.17 -6.78
N PHE A 29 12.12 5.17 -6.48
CA PHE A 29 11.08 5.22 -7.52
C PHE A 29 11.08 6.54 -8.27
N GLU A 30 11.29 7.66 -7.57
CA GLU A 30 11.41 9.00 -8.16
C GLU A 30 12.60 9.11 -9.12
N GLU A 31 13.72 8.48 -8.77
CA GLU A 31 14.91 8.42 -9.62
C GLU A 31 14.73 7.44 -10.80
N ASN A 32 13.77 6.49 -10.71
CA ASN A 32 13.56 5.41 -11.68
C ASN A 32 12.07 5.23 -12.10
N PRO A 33 11.40 6.28 -12.62
CA PRO A 33 9.95 6.27 -12.82
C PRO A 33 9.49 5.32 -13.94
N LYS A 34 10.35 5.02 -14.93
CA LYS A 34 10.04 4.06 -16.00
C LYS A 34 9.90 2.63 -15.47
N SER A 35 10.73 2.26 -14.49
CA SER A 35 10.72 0.93 -13.89
C SER A 35 9.64 0.81 -12.81
N ASN A 36 9.17 1.93 -12.26
CA ASN A 36 8.17 1.98 -11.21
C ASN A 36 7.07 3.01 -11.54
N PRO A 37 6.21 2.75 -12.53
CA PRO A 37 5.11 3.66 -12.87
C PRO A 37 4.17 3.83 -11.67
N LEU A 38 3.81 5.07 -11.34
CA LEU A 38 2.97 5.39 -10.17
C LEU A 38 1.66 4.60 -10.19
N GLN A 39 1.02 4.46 -11.34
CA GLN A 39 -0.27 3.79 -11.49
C GLN A 39 -0.19 2.31 -11.07
N MET A 40 0.95 1.65 -11.32
CA MET A 40 1.19 0.28 -10.87
C MET A 40 1.32 0.21 -9.35
N THR A 41 2.07 1.14 -8.74
CA THR A 41 2.21 1.26 -7.29
C THR A 41 0.85 1.48 -6.62
N LEU A 42 0.07 2.44 -7.11
CA LEU A 42 -1.28 2.74 -6.60
C LEU A 42 -2.21 1.54 -6.72
N SER A 43 -2.20 0.83 -7.85
CA SER A 43 -3.03 -0.37 -8.07
C SER A 43 -2.71 -1.48 -7.06
N LEU A 44 -1.42 -1.73 -6.80
CA LEU A 44 -0.98 -2.76 -5.86
C LEU A 44 -1.32 -2.40 -4.41
N LEU A 45 -1.11 -1.14 -4.02
CA LEU A 45 -1.49 -0.66 -2.69
C LEU A 45 -3.01 -0.70 -2.50
N PHE A 46 -3.79 -0.25 -3.48
CA PHE A 46 -5.26 -0.28 -3.42
C PHE A 46 -5.78 -1.71 -3.25
N SER A 47 -5.28 -2.65 -4.05
CA SER A 47 -5.66 -4.06 -3.96
C SER A 47 -5.38 -4.63 -2.57
N PHE A 48 -4.18 -4.38 -2.04
CA PHE A 48 -3.81 -4.85 -0.71
C PHE A 48 -4.70 -4.24 0.39
N PHE A 49 -4.87 -2.92 0.42
CA PHE A 49 -5.66 -2.27 1.48
C PHE A 49 -7.16 -2.57 1.36
N SER A 50 -7.67 -2.79 0.16
CA SER A 50 -9.06 -3.27 -0.05
C SER A 50 -9.24 -4.69 0.52
N ASN A 51 -8.30 -5.59 0.27
CA ASN A 51 -8.32 -6.93 0.87
C ASN A 51 -8.13 -6.88 2.39
N LEU A 52 -7.29 -5.98 2.90
CA LEU A 52 -7.14 -5.76 4.34
C LEU A 52 -8.46 -5.27 4.97
N MET A 53 -9.21 -4.42 4.26
CA MET A 53 -10.53 -3.98 4.69
C MET A 53 -11.50 -5.17 4.75
N LEU A 54 -11.52 -6.03 3.74
CA LEU A 54 -12.34 -7.26 3.75
C LEU A 54 -11.93 -8.21 4.89
N ALA A 55 -10.64 -8.34 5.19
CA ALA A 55 -10.13 -9.18 6.28
C ALA A 55 -10.68 -8.75 7.66
N TYR A 56 -11.00 -7.47 7.86
CA TYR A 56 -11.65 -7.01 9.09
C TYR A 56 -13.04 -7.60 9.33
N TYR A 57 -13.74 -7.97 8.25
CA TYR A 57 -15.06 -8.59 8.28
C TYR A 57 -15.00 -10.12 8.27
N ALA A 58 -13.81 -10.73 8.28
CA ALA A 58 -13.67 -12.17 8.43
C ALA A 58 -14.31 -12.62 9.76
N PRO A 59 -15.20 -13.63 9.76
CA PRO A 59 -15.79 -14.18 10.98
C PRO A 59 -14.73 -14.69 11.96
N GLU A 60 -13.68 -15.29 11.40
CA GLU A 60 -12.52 -15.78 12.13
C GLU A 60 -11.27 -15.01 11.68
N LYS A 61 -10.56 -14.40 12.64
CA LYS A 61 -9.35 -13.58 12.38
C LYS A 61 -8.04 -14.39 12.46
N SER A 62 -8.11 -15.70 12.25
CA SER A 62 -6.93 -16.55 12.06
C SER A 62 -6.40 -16.43 10.62
N GLU A 63 -5.18 -16.91 10.36
CA GLU A 63 -4.65 -16.99 8.99
C GLU A 63 -5.57 -17.81 8.08
N GLN A 64 -6.15 -18.90 8.59
CA GLN A 64 -7.09 -19.73 7.84
C GLN A 64 -8.41 -18.99 7.56
N GLY A 65 -9.00 -18.35 8.58
CA GLY A 65 -10.25 -17.60 8.42
C GLY A 65 -10.13 -16.45 7.42
N ILE A 66 -9.01 -15.73 7.47
CA ILE A 66 -8.72 -14.65 6.52
C ILE A 66 -8.43 -15.20 5.11
N ALA A 67 -7.68 -16.30 4.98
CA ALA A 67 -7.45 -16.94 3.69
C ALA A 67 -8.77 -17.33 3.01
N ASN A 68 -9.69 -17.92 3.78
CA ASN A 68 -11.03 -18.28 3.30
C ASN A 68 -11.84 -17.05 2.89
N MET A 69 -11.88 -16.01 3.74
CA MET A 69 -12.60 -14.76 3.47
C MET A 69 -12.12 -14.08 2.17
N LEU A 70 -10.81 -14.11 1.92
CA LEU A 70 -10.18 -13.44 0.78
C LEU A 70 -10.00 -14.35 -0.45
N GLY A 71 -10.40 -15.62 -0.38
CA GLY A 71 -10.20 -16.59 -1.47
C GLY A 71 -8.72 -16.80 -1.83
N LEU A 72 -7.83 -16.74 -0.84
CA LEU A 72 -6.39 -16.93 -1.06
C LEU A 72 -6.05 -18.40 -1.30
N ARG A 73 -5.05 -18.65 -2.15
CA ARG A 73 -4.62 -20.02 -2.50
C ARG A 73 -3.87 -20.72 -1.38
N SER A 74 -3.26 -19.95 -0.47
CA SER A 74 -2.49 -20.47 0.66
C SER A 74 -2.69 -19.61 1.91
N THR A 75 -2.74 -20.25 3.06
CA THR A 75 -2.81 -19.60 4.38
C THR A 75 -1.62 -18.69 4.66
N TRP A 76 -0.45 -18.99 4.09
CA TRP A 76 0.74 -18.16 4.25
C TRP A 76 0.53 -16.74 3.69
N GLN A 77 -0.26 -16.58 2.63
CA GLN A 77 -0.59 -15.27 2.07
C GLN A 77 -1.47 -14.44 3.03
N ALA A 78 -2.23 -15.09 3.91
CA ALA A 78 -3.06 -14.42 4.90
C ALA A 78 -2.24 -13.79 6.04
N ARG A 79 -1.00 -14.26 6.26
CA ARG A 79 -0.14 -13.81 7.35
C ARG A 79 0.16 -12.32 7.29
N GLU A 80 0.37 -11.76 6.09
CA GLU A 80 0.60 -10.33 5.92
C GLU A 80 -0.61 -9.50 6.37
N TYR A 81 -1.84 -9.98 6.13
CA TYR A 81 -3.06 -9.32 6.58
C TYR A 81 -3.20 -9.38 8.09
N VAL A 82 -2.94 -10.54 8.71
CA VAL A 82 -2.94 -10.67 10.18
C VAL A 82 -1.95 -9.70 10.83
N ILE A 83 -0.75 -9.54 10.26
CA ILE A 83 0.25 -8.58 10.73
C ILE A 83 -0.23 -7.15 10.54
N ALA A 84 -0.78 -6.82 9.37
CA ALA A 84 -1.26 -5.49 9.04
C ALA A 84 -2.41 -5.05 9.97
N MET A 85 -3.34 -5.97 10.29
CA MET A 85 -4.46 -5.72 11.19
C MET A 85 -4.03 -5.33 12.62
N ARG A 86 -2.81 -5.71 13.03
CA ARG A 86 -2.25 -5.30 14.33
C ARG A 86 -1.68 -3.88 14.32
N LYS A 87 -1.43 -3.31 13.15
CA LYS A 87 -0.70 -2.03 12.97
C LYS A 87 -1.55 -0.91 12.40
N TYR A 88 -2.60 -1.24 11.64
CA TYR A 88 -3.54 -0.31 11.04
C TYR A 88 -4.95 -0.67 11.48
N SER A 89 -5.68 0.22 12.13
CA SER A 89 -7.09 -0.02 12.47
C SER A 89 -7.97 -0.03 11.21
N GLY A 90 -9.16 -0.63 11.28
CA GLY A 90 -10.11 -0.61 10.16
C GLY A 90 -10.45 0.81 9.66
N ILE A 91 -10.56 1.78 10.58
CA ILE A 91 -10.76 3.20 10.23
C ILE A 91 -9.56 3.74 9.45
N LYS A 92 -8.33 3.50 9.92
CA LYS A 92 -7.12 3.93 9.20
C LYS A 92 -7.02 3.25 7.83
N THR A 93 -7.38 1.97 7.72
CA THR A 93 -7.46 1.26 6.42
C THR A 93 -8.43 1.94 5.46
N MET A 94 -9.63 2.34 5.91
CA MET A 94 -10.58 3.10 5.07
C MET A 94 -9.99 4.44 4.60
N GLN A 95 -9.35 5.18 5.51
CA GLN A 95 -8.70 6.45 5.18
C GLN A 95 -7.61 6.24 4.12
N ILE A 96 -6.77 5.21 4.29
CA ILE A 96 -5.72 4.86 3.32
C ILE A 96 -6.32 4.58 1.94
N ILE A 97 -7.41 3.81 1.86
CA ILE A 97 -8.10 3.55 0.59
C ILE A 97 -8.56 4.85 -0.07
N SER A 98 -9.11 5.79 0.72
CA SER A 98 -9.52 7.11 0.23
C SER A 98 -8.34 7.91 -0.31
N GLU A 99 -7.22 7.92 0.40
CA GLU A 99 -6.00 8.62 -0.03
C GLU A 99 -5.38 8.02 -1.29
N ILE A 100 -5.41 6.70 -1.45
CA ILE A 100 -4.95 6.04 -2.69
C ILE A 100 -5.83 6.46 -3.87
N ARG A 101 -7.15 6.57 -3.70
CA ARG A 101 -8.07 7.05 -4.74
C ARG A 101 -7.83 8.51 -5.10
N ALA A 102 -7.54 9.35 -4.10
CA ALA A 102 -7.18 10.74 -4.32
C ALA A 102 -5.85 10.86 -5.09
N ALA A 103 -4.85 10.04 -4.75
CA ALA A 103 -3.58 9.97 -5.47
C ALA A 103 -3.75 9.48 -6.91
N ASP A 104 -4.62 8.49 -7.15
CA ASP A 104 -4.94 8.00 -8.50
C ASP A 104 -5.61 9.10 -9.35
N ALA A 105 -6.54 9.86 -8.78
CA ALA A 105 -7.16 11.00 -9.45
C ALA A 105 -6.14 12.09 -9.80
N LYS A 106 -5.24 12.44 -8.85
CA LYS A 106 -4.12 13.36 -9.09
C LYS A 106 -3.19 12.88 -10.20
N SER A 107 -2.87 11.57 -10.22
CA SER A 107 -1.99 10.98 -11.26
C SER A 107 -2.59 11.08 -12.67
N LYS A 108 -3.91 11.28 -12.77
CA LYS A 108 -4.66 11.47 -14.01
C LYS A 108 -4.93 12.94 -14.34
N GLY A 109 -4.34 13.88 -13.58
CA GLY A 109 -4.51 15.32 -13.75
C GLY A 109 -5.83 15.87 -13.21
N ILE A 110 -6.59 15.09 -12.44
CA ILE A 110 -7.86 15.54 -11.85
C ILE A 110 -7.57 16.32 -10.57
N GLY A 111 -7.96 17.60 -10.53
CA GLY A 111 -7.89 18.43 -9.33
C GLY A 111 -6.50 18.95 -8.97
N ASN A 112 -5.45 18.61 -9.74
CA ASN A 112 -4.14 19.24 -9.62
C ASN A 112 -3.29 19.05 -10.90
N TYR A 113 -2.87 20.15 -11.53
CA TYR A 113 -2.12 20.11 -12.80
C TYR A 113 -0.60 20.17 -12.63
N SER A 114 -0.08 20.43 -11.43
CA SER A 114 1.35 20.78 -11.23
C SER A 114 2.17 19.75 -10.45
N MET A 115 1.57 18.74 -9.83
CA MET A 115 2.32 17.72 -9.09
C MET A 115 2.86 16.65 -10.05
N ASN A 116 4.12 16.26 -9.86
CA ASN A 116 4.67 15.08 -10.52
C ASN A 116 4.32 13.80 -9.75
N ASP A 117 4.51 12.65 -10.39
CA ASP A 117 4.21 11.33 -9.83
C ASP A 117 4.95 11.05 -8.50
N GLY A 118 6.18 11.54 -8.38
CA GLY A 118 6.99 11.43 -7.17
C GLY A 118 6.37 12.15 -5.98
N ASP A 119 5.96 13.40 -6.19
CA ASP A 119 5.32 14.22 -5.16
C ASP A 119 4.00 13.60 -4.70
N ILE A 120 3.21 13.07 -5.63
CA ILE A 120 1.95 12.36 -5.33
C ILE A 120 2.24 11.13 -4.46
N LEU A 121 3.24 10.31 -4.84
CA LEU A 121 3.60 9.13 -4.08
C LEU A 121 4.10 9.49 -2.69
N ARG A 122 4.96 10.50 -2.56
CA ARG A 122 5.51 10.95 -1.28
C ARG A 122 4.42 11.43 -0.33
N GLU A 123 3.49 12.24 -0.82
CA GLU A 123 2.32 12.69 -0.05
C GLU A 123 1.48 11.50 0.42
N LEU A 124 1.18 10.55 -0.49
CA LEU A 124 0.40 9.36 -0.15
C LEU A 124 1.07 8.54 0.95
N ILE A 125 2.37 8.24 0.83
CA ILE A 125 3.08 7.41 1.80
C ILE A 125 3.16 8.10 3.17
N PHE A 126 3.35 9.42 3.20
CA PHE A 126 3.27 10.19 4.44
C PHE A 126 1.91 9.98 5.14
N LYS A 127 0.80 10.13 4.41
CA LYS A 127 -0.56 9.95 4.94
C LYS A 127 -0.88 8.51 5.36
N ILE A 128 -0.21 7.51 4.78
CA ILE A 128 -0.33 6.11 5.21
C ILE A 128 0.35 5.92 6.57
N LEU A 129 1.57 6.45 6.74
CA LEU A 129 2.42 6.20 7.91
C LEU A 129 2.02 7.03 9.15
N HIS A 130 1.44 8.22 8.94
CA HIS A 130 0.99 9.16 9.97
C HIS A 130 -0.53 9.27 9.91
#